data_AF-A0A1K1QKU3-F1
#
_entry.id   AF-A0A1K1QKU3-F1
#
_cell.length_a   1.000
_cell.length_b   1.000
_cell.length_c   1.000
_cell.angle_alpha   90.00
_cell.angle_beta   90.00
_cell.angle_gamma   90.00
#
_symmetry.space_group_name_H-M   'P 1'
#
loop_
_entity.id
_entity.type
_entity.pdbx_description
1 polymer ?
#
loop_
_entity_poly.entity_id
_entity_poly.type
_entity_poly.pdbx_seq_one_letter_code
_entity_poly.pdbx_strand_id
1 'polypeptide(L)'
;MKNFIILLLLTVCTTFISCDSVATPRYDFAKVKSNSETKALIAKMQLENIEEDIDSTSSNHDITLKGMHYAGVPIKTATITDNYTLLTTDTVNFSGKKLLEVLETEKGLTNPAEGFGDDIEFEWKDEIENKELEINFINGKHLAAFGNKDYGRLTIKYNPLYTIPLAKIHSKVKVFDTAPKYLLNIKSYNSVFDISINDVNVSHNSNSESFSLNNYITGPNSSIKLTAKTKDKSIKKEPNTYYEDPSFSIQIIDNSTKEVVKEIEKTSIRNNIPVNLKIDFNSTLPYYPEAWTNGTDLRNNKDLKEKVIALYTKLGNAILANDEQAINDLFYQKDFEMQQLDFDTNFETARNEWEAYLSILLNTYKYTVAKDFEIEFNAGGKLIYTYAKDKSDMIILTGKGYHNAFNNFLYLPKGSNELKIIR
;
A
#
# COMPACT_ATOMS: atom_id res chain seq x y z
N MET A 1 -35.91 90.23 -21.71
CA MET A 1 -36.59 88.93 -21.80
C MET A 1 -35.53 87.83 -21.67
N LYS A 2 -35.68 87.00 -20.63
CA LYS A 2 -35.13 85.63 -20.41
C LYS A 2 -33.60 85.49 -20.37
N ASN A 3 -33.01 85.40 -19.17
CA ASN A 3 -32.77 84.20 -18.32
C ASN A 3 -31.53 83.42 -18.79
N PHE A 4 -30.41 83.40 -18.03
CA PHE A 4 -30.10 82.59 -16.83
C PHE A 4 -29.71 81.12 -17.12
N ILE A 5 -28.81 80.58 -16.26
CA ILE A 5 -28.19 79.24 -16.16
C ILE A 5 -26.73 79.27 -16.65
N ILE A 6 -25.68 79.49 -15.83
CA ILE A 6 -25.19 78.88 -14.57
C ILE A 6 -24.82 77.38 -14.70
N LEU A 7 -23.61 77.09 -14.20
CA LEU A 7 -23.09 75.86 -13.56
C LEU A 7 -21.96 75.15 -14.35
N LEU A 8 -20.67 75.33 -14.01
CA LEU A 8 -19.88 74.80 -12.86
C LEU A 8 -19.41 73.34 -13.08
N LEU A 9 -18.09 73.14 -12.88
CA LEU A 9 -17.44 71.93 -12.36
C LEU A 9 -17.62 70.62 -13.16
N LEU A 10 -16.53 70.13 -13.76
CA LEU A 10 -15.78 69.01 -13.17
C LEU A 10 -14.49 68.77 -13.96
N THR A 11 -13.37 69.13 -13.34
CA THR A 11 -12.12 68.40 -13.41
C THR A 11 -12.43 66.91 -13.23
N VAL A 12 -12.48 66.16 -14.32
CA VAL A 12 -12.38 64.71 -14.25
C VAL A 12 -10.91 64.42 -13.98
N CYS A 13 -10.54 64.44 -12.69
CA CYS A 13 -9.56 63.50 -12.19
C CYS A 13 -10.09 62.13 -12.58
N THR A 14 -9.60 61.59 -13.69
CA THR A 14 -9.57 60.14 -13.87
C THR A 14 -8.63 59.62 -12.80
N THR A 15 -9.16 59.43 -11.58
CA THR A 15 -8.72 58.32 -10.76
C THR A 15 -8.96 57.11 -11.64
N PHE A 16 -7.90 56.65 -12.30
CA PHE A 16 -7.73 55.23 -12.54
C PHE A 16 -7.90 54.60 -11.17
N ILE A 17 -9.12 54.18 -10.86
CA ILE A 17 -9.36 53.06 -10.00
C ILE A 17 -8.60 51.96 -10.73
N SER A 18 -7.35 51.71 -10.30
CA SER A 18 -6.66 50.53 -10.74
C SER A 18 -7.61 49.40 -10.40
N CYS A 19 -8.16 48.75 -11.43
CA CYS A 19 -8.45 47.33 -11.32
C CYS A 19 -7.25 46.76 -10.58
N ASP A 20 -7.46 46.28 -9.34
CA ASP A 20 -6.43 45.63 -8.56
C ASP A 20 -5.71 44.69 -9.52
N SER A 21 -4.49 45.08 -9.89
CA SER A 21 -3.65 44.32 -10.77
C SER A 21 -3.56 42.96 -10.11
N VAL A 22 -4.01 41.90 -10.79
CA VAL A 22 -3.79 40.51 -10.39
C VAL A 22 -2.38 40.46 -9.82
N ALA A 23 -2.28 40.29 -8.50
CA ALA A 23 -1.02 40.47 -7.81
C ALA A 23 0.02 39.61 -8.52
N THR A 24 1.16 40.21 -8.88
CA THR A 24 2.18 39.52 -9.68
C THR A 24 2.49 38.18 -9.00
N PRO A 25 2.37 37.03 -9.68
CA PRO A 25 2.64 35.73 -9.10
C PRO A 25 4.06 35.68 -8.51
N ARG A 26 4.19 35.44 -7.20
CA ARG A 26 5.48 35.49 -6.45
C ARG A 26 5.78 34.21 -5.69
N TYR A 27 4.75 33.58 -5.11
CA TYR A 27 4.91 32.43 -4.23
C TYR A 27 4.07 31.26 -4.75
N ASP A 28 4.72 30.32 -5.43
CA ASP A 28 4.08 29.19 -6.09
C ASP A 28 4.09 27.95 -5.21
N PHE A 29 2.95 27.61 -4.63
CA PHE A 29 2.79 26.40 -3.81
C PHE A 29 2.87 25.11 -4.64
N ALA A 30 2.63 25.14 -5.96
CA ALA A 30 2.74 23.94 -6.79
C ALA A 30 4.18 23.42 -6.95
N LYS A 31 5.18 24.28 -6.66
CA LYS A 31 6.61 23.94 -6.69
C LYS A 31 7.12 23.33 -5.40
N VAL A 32 6.30 23.30 -4.35
CA VAL A 32 6.66 22.73 -3.05
C VAL A 32 6.27 21.26 -3.05
N LYS A 33 7.22 20.39 -2.72
CA LYS A 33 7.12 18.93 -2.73
C LYS A 33 7.58 18.29 -1.43
N SER A 34 7.94 19.08 -0.43
CA SER A 34 8.29 18.56 0.89
C SER A 34 8.07 19.59 1.99
N ASN A 35 7.95 19.13 3.23
CA ASN A 35 7.93 19.99 4.41
C ASN A 35 9.15 20.93 4.49
N SER A 36 10.33 20.48 4.02
CA SER A 36 11.53 21.31 4.02
C SER A 36 11.44 22.46 3.01
N GLU A 37 10.87 22.21 1.84
CA GLU A 37 10.62 23.23 0.82
C GLU A 37 9.51 24.18 1.25
N THR A 38 8.49 23.70 1.98
CA THR A 38 7.47 24.55 2.60
C THR A 38 8.11 25.53 3.59
N LYS A 39 9.00 25.05 4.46
CA LYS A 39 9.75 25.91 5.40
C LYS A 39 10.63 26.93 4.67
N ALA A 40 11.30 26.52 3.59
CA ALA A 40 12.09 27.43 2.76
C ALA A 40 11.22 28.52 2.08
N LEU A 41 10.02 28.15 1.61
CA LEU A 41 9.07 29.09 1.03
C LEU A 41 8.56 30.10 2.08
N ILE A 42 8.25 29.65 3.30
CA ILE A 42 7.86 30.52 4.42
C ILE A 42 9.00 31.50 4.77
N ALA A 43 10.22 31.00 4.90
CA ALA A 43 11.39 31.84 5.20
C ALA A 43 11.61 32.92 4.12
N LYS A 44 11.38 32.57 2.85
CA LYS A 44 11.40 33.53 1.75
C LYS A 44 10.28 34.57 1.88
N MET A 45 9.05 34.15 2.18
CA MET A 45 7.92 35.06 2.39
C MET A 45 8.20 36.04 3.55
N GLN A 46 8.80 35.59 4.64
CA GLN A 46 9.21 36.44 5.76
C GLN A 46 10.25 37.48 5.36
N LEU A 47 11.32 37.03 4.68
CA LEU A 47 12.41 37.91 4.26
C LEU A 47 11.91 39.00 3.31
N GLU A 48 10.95 38.67 2.43
CA GLU A 48 10.40 39.60 1.44
C GLU A 48 9.26 40.47 1.97
N ASN A 49 8.68 40.16 3.14
CA ASN A 49 7.55 40.89 3.75
C ASN A 49 7.80 41.10 5.25
N ILE A 50 8.95 41.67 5.61
CA ILE A 50 9.39 41.89 6.99
C ILE A 50 8.36 42.66 7.83
N GLU A 51 7.53 43.48 7.20
CA GLU A 51 6.49 44.28 7.85
C GLU A 51 5.23 43.46 8.26
N GLU A 52 5.05 42.24 7.75
CA GLU A 52 3.83 41.43 7.89
C GLU A 52 3.85 40.44 9.09
N ASP A 53 4.80 40.57 10.04
CA ASP A 53 4.92 39.76 11.28
C ASP A 53 4.58 38.27 11.15
N ILE A 54 5.18 37.60 10.15
CA ILE A 54 4.96 36.18 9.91
C ILE A 54 5.84 35.39 10.88
N ASP A 55 5.24 34.73 11.88
CA ASP A 55 5.98 33.92 12.88
C ASP A 55 6.42 32.56 12.33
N SER A 56 7.69 32.42 11.92
CA SER A 56 8.32 31.15 11.43
C SER A 56 8.47 30.05 12.47
N THR A 57 8.35 30.39 13.74
CA THR A 57 8.73 29.49 14.83
C THR A 57 7.56 28.64 15.30
N SER A 58 6.34 29.04 14.95
CA SER A 58 5.12 28.27 15.21
C SER A 58 5.04 27.02 14.33
N SER A 59 4.35 25.99 14.80
CA SER A 59 4.01 24.81 13.99
C SER A 59 2.72 24.99 13.19
N ASN A 60 2.13 26.19 13.20
CA ASN A 60 0.87 26.52 12.55
C ASN A 60 0.87 27.98 12.09
N HIS A 61 0.91 28.21 10.79
CA HIS A 61 0.97 29.54 10.18
C HIS A 61 -0.27 29.78 9.33
N ASP A 62 -1.02 30.83 9.61
CA ASP A 62 -2.05 31.34 8.71
C ASP A 62 -1.49 32.54 7.94
N ILE A 63 -1.22 32.35 6.66
CA ILE A 63 -0.55 33.35 5.82
C ILE A 63 -1.54 33.95 4.82
N THR A 64 -1.58 35.27 4.75
CA THR A 64 -2.34 36.03 3.75
C THR A 64 -1.42 37.07 3.11
N LEU A 65 -0.82 36.73 1.96
CA LEU A 65 0.10 37.62 1.24
C LEU A 65 -0.29 37.79 -0.23
N LYS A 66 -0.01 38.98 -0.77
CA LYS A 66 -0.19 39.24 -2.21
C LYS A 66 0.78 38.41 -3.05
N GLY A 67 0.28 37.84 -4.15
CA GLY A 67 1.09 37.07 -5.10
C GLY A 67 1.25 35.58 -4.75
N MET A 68 0.55 35.08 -3.72
CA MET A 68 0.42 33.64 -3.47
C MET A 68 -0.42 32.97 -4.55
N HIS A 69 0.06 31.82 -5.05
CA HIS A 69 -0.66 31.06 -6.06
C HIS A 69 -0.31 29.56 -6.02
N TYR A 70 -1.16 28.72 -6.61
CA TYR A 70 -0.86 27.33 -6.94
C TYR A 70 -0.91 27.19 -8.47
N ALA A 71 0.22 26.98 -9.13
CA ALA A 71 0.30 26.82 -10.59
C ALA A 71 -0.44 27.93 -11.38
N GLY A 72 -0.26 29.19 -10.94
CA GLY A 72 -0.90 30.37 -11.52
C GLY A 72 -2.31 30.67 -11.01
N VAL A 73 -2.91 29.80 -10.18
CA VAL A 73 -4.22 30.03 -9.55
C VAL A 73 -4.05 30.81 -8.25
N PRO A 74 -4.64 32.02 -8.10
CA PRO A 74 -4.47 32.83 -6.89
C PRO A 74 -4.96 32.14 -5.61
N ILE A 75 -4.17 32.24 -4.54
CA ILE A 75 -4.48 31.73 -3.20
C ILE A 75 -4.73 32.91 -2.26
N LYS A 76 -5.85 32.86 -1.53
CA LYS A 76 -6.24 33.89 -0.55
C LYS A 76 -5.52 33.67 0.78
N THR A 77 -5.61 32.45 1.29
CA THR A 77 -4.99 32.06 2.56
C THR A 77 -4.26 30.73 2.41
N ALA A 78 -3.14 30.61 3.09
CA ALA A 78 -2.40 29.36 3.24
C ALA A 78 -2.22 29.06 4.73
N THR A 79 -2.82 27.96 5.20
CA THR A 79 -2.61 27.43 6.55
C THR A 79 -1.55 26.35 6.46
N ILE A 80 -0.41 26.54 7.11
CA ILE A 80 0.73 25.64 7.03
C ILE A 80 1.03 25.06 8.40
N THR A 81 0.97 23.74 8.49
CA THR A 81 1.32 22.97 9.69
C THR A 81 2.54 22.08 9.44
N ASP A 82 3.04 21.43 10.49
CA ASP A 82 4.06 20.38 10.33
C ASP A 82 3.59 19.18 9.50
N ASN A 83 2.27 18.98 9.36
CA ASN A 83 1.69 17.78 8.75
C ASN A 83 1.05 18.05 7.37
N TYR A 84 0.59 19.26 7.11
CA TYR A 84 -0.10 19.61 5.88
C TYR A 84 -0.05 21.11 5.58
N THR A 85 -0.26 21.45 4.31
CA THR A 85 -0.53 22.80 3.81
C THR A 85 -1.95 22.86 3.25
N LEU A 86 -2.80 23.71 3.80
CA LEU A 86 -4.16 23.97 3.34
C LEU A 86 -4.21 25.30 2.61
N LEU A 87 -4.53 25.28 1.32
CA LEU A 87 -4.64 26.45 0.46
C LEU A 87 -6.11 26.74 0.21
N THR A 88 -6.56 27.94 0.55
CA THR A 88 -7.92 28.40 0.25
C THR A 88 -7.87 29.45 -0.86
N THR A 89 -8.57 29.17 -1.95
CA THR A 89 -8.68 30.10 -3.07
C THR A 89 -9.55 31.31 -2.72
N ASP A 90 -9.33 32.42 -3.43
CA ASP A 90 -10.14 33.61 -3.22
C ASP A 90 -11.55 33.48 -3.81
N THR A 91 -12.56 33.81 -2.99
CA THR A 91 -13.96 33.92 -3.38
C THR A 91 -14.21 35.10 -4.31
N VAL A 92 -13.31 36.09 -4.40
CA VAL A 92 -13.44 37.28 -5.26
C VAL A 92 -12.79 37.07 -6.63
N ASN A 93 -11.76 36.21 -6.72
CA ASN A 93 -11.06 35.86 -7.97
C ASN A 93 -11.44 34.48 -8.54
N PHE A 94 -12.32 33.75 -7.85
CA PHE A 94 -13.12 32.65 -8.40
C PHE A 94 -12.30 31.51 -8.99
N SER A 95 -11.38 31.01 -8.17
CA SER A 95 -10.28 30.14 -8.57
C SER A 95 -10.54 28.64 -8.36
N GLY A 96 -11.67 28.23 -7.76
CA GLY A 96 -11.96 26.82 -7.47
C GLY A 96 -12.01 25.96 -8.74
N LYS A 97 -12.75 26.40 -9.77
CA LYS A 97 -12.80 25.73 -11.08
C LYS A 97 -11.42 25.67 -11.76
N LYS A 98 -10.66 26.77 -11.73
CA LYS A 98 -9.32 26.81 -12.33
C LYS A 98 -8.34 25.88 -11.60
N LEU A 99 -8.47 25.76 -10.28
CA LEU A 99 -7.67 24.84 -9.49
C LEU A 99 -7.98 23.39 -9.84
N LEU A 100 -9.27 23.08 -10.05
CA LEU A 100 -9.69 21.79 -10.60
C LEU A 100 -9.08 21.55 -11.98
N GLU A 101 -9.24 22.46 -12.95
CA GLU A 101 -8.69 22.34 -14.31
C GLU A 101 -7.16 22.09 -14.32
N VAL A 102 -6.41 22.77 -13.43
CA VAL A 102 -4.98 22.53 -13.24
C VAL A 102 -4.71 21.10 -12.77
N LEU A 103 -5.45 20.62 -11.78
CA LEU A 103 -5.27 19.28 -11.22
C LEU A 103 -5.78 18.18 -12.17
N GLU A 104 -6.83 18.44 -12.95
CA GLU A 104 -7.28 17.58 -14.05
C GLU A 104 -6.18 17.39 -15.09
N THR A 105 -5.50 18.48 -15.45
CA THR A 105 -4.37 18.46 -16.38
C THR A 105 -3.16 17.74 -15.80
N GLU A 106 -2.89 17.92 -14.51
CA GLU A 106 -1.76 17.29 -13.80
C GLU A 106 -1.98 15.77 -13.58
N LYS A 107 -3.22 15.35 -13.29
CA LYS A 107 -3.52 14.01 -12.75
C LYS A 107 -4.46 13.16 -13.61
N GLY A 108 -5.03 13.69 -14.69
CA GLY A 108 -5.88 12.92 -15.61
C GLY A 108 -7.21 12.49 -15.00
N LEU A 109 -7.96 13.43 -14.44
CA LEU A 109 -9.25 13.14 -13.81
C LEU A 109 -10.30 12.66 -14.81
N THR A 110 -11.07 11.65 -14.41
CA THR A 110 -12.39 11.38 -14.97
C THR A 110 -13.44 12.06 -14.12
N ASN A 111 -14.38 12.78 -14.75
CA ASN A 111 -15.49 13.44 -14.08
C ASN A 111 -16.12 12.53 -13.02
N PRO A 112 -16.40 13.01 -11.80
CA PRO A 112 -17.26 12.30 -10.87
C PRO A 112 -18.55 11.93 -11.61
N ALA A 113 -18.97 10.66 -11.51
CA ALA A 113 -20.29 10.27 -11.97
C ALA A 113 -21.32 11.21 -11.33
N GLU A 114 -22.26 11.74 -12.11
CA GLU A 114 -23.25 12.73 -11.69
C GLU A 114 -23.83 12.38 -10.30
N GLY A 115 -23.29 13.04 -9.27
CA GLY A 115 -23.61 12.79 -7.88
C GLY A 115 -24.09 14.08 -7.25
N PHE A 116 -25.21 14.02 -6.54
CA PHE A 116 -25.77 15.15 -5.81
C PHE A 116 -25.09 15.25 -4.43
N GLY A 117 -24.07 16.08 -4.32
CA GLY A 117 -23.44 16.50 -3.06
C GLY A 117 -23.30 18.02 -3.01
N ASP A 118 -23.29 18.60 -1.82
CA ASP A 118 -23.06 20.04 -1.62
C ASP A 118 -21.57 20.43 -1.78
N ASP A 119 -20.68 19.44 -1.68
CA ASP A 119 -19.24 19.55 -1.91
C ASP A 119 -18.76 18.42 -2.83
N ILE A 120 -17.75 18.66 -3.66
CA ILE A 120 -17.00 17.62 -4.36
C ILE A 120 -15.62 17.50 -3.75
N GLU A 121 -15.25 16.28 -3.40
CA GLU A 121 -13.94 15.93 -2.88
C GLU A 121 -13.18 15.06 -3.88
N PHE A 122 -11.91 15.40 -4.10
CA PHE A 122 -10.98 14.60 -4.88
C PHE A 122 -9.75 14.28 -4.02
N GLU A 123 -9.36 13.02 -3.95
CA GLU A 123 -8.14 12.59 -3.28
C GLU A 123 -7.14 12.05 -4.31
N TRP A 124 -5.88 12.45 -4.18
CA TRP A 124 -4.76 11.95 -4.96
C TRP A 124 -3.63 11.55 -4.03
N LYS A 125 -3.03 10.41 -4.29
CA LYS A 125 -1.90 9.92 -3.53
C LYS A 125 -0.75 9.66 -4.47
N ASP A 126 0.39 10.27 -4.18
CA ASP A 126 1.65 10.03 -4.85
C ASP A 126 2.71 9.66 -3.81
N GLU A 127 3.86 9.14 -4.27
CA GLU A 127 4.97 8.76 -3.40
C GLU A 127 5.45 9.92 -2.47
N ILE A 128 5.30 11.16 -2.95
CA ILE A 128 5.84 12.37 -2.33
C ILE A 128 4.77 13.18 -1.59
N GLU A 129 3.53 13.20 -2.08
CA GLU A 129 2.46 14.02 -1.50
C GLU A 129 1.10 13.36 -1.71
N ASN A 130 0.21 13.55 -0.73
CA ASN A 130 -1.21 13.31 -0.88
C ASN A 130 -1.89 14.67 -1.00
N LYS A 131 -2.76 14.81 -2.00
CA LYS A 131 -3.56 16.01 -2.22
C LYS A 131 -5.02 15.66 -2.02
N GLU A 132 -5.76 16.58 -1.43
CA GLU A 132 -7.19 16.47 -1.21
C GLU A 132 -7.80 17.82 -1.58
N LEU A 133 -8.63 17.86 -2.62
CA LEU A 133 -9.31 19.06 -3.08
C LEU A 133 -10.78 18.96 -2.71
N GLU A 134 -11.23 19.86 -1.86
CA GLU A 134 -12.62 20.08 -1.53
C GLU A 134 -13.11 21.33 -2.28
N ILE A 135 -14.10 21.18 -3.15
CA ILE A 135 -14.73 22.30 -3.86
C ILE A 135 -16.11 22.53 -3.26
N ASN A 136 -16.28 23.69 -2.64
CA ASN A 136 -17.54 24.12 -2.05
C ASN A 136 -18.31 24.99 -3.05
N PHE A 137 -19.55 24.60 -3.36
CA PHE A 137 -20.39 25.33 -4.30
C PHE A 137 -21.13 26.47 -3.62
N ILE A 138 -20.93 27.71 -4.09
CA ILE A 138 -21.66 28.87 -3.56
C ILE A 138 -23.05 28.99 -4.22
N ASN A 139 -23.27 28.47 -5.44
CA ASN A 139 -24.51 28.71 -6.20
C ASN A 139 -25.17 27.51 -6.92
N GLY A 140 -24.85 26.24 -6.61
CA GLY A 140 -25.66 25.12 -7.14
C GLY A 140 -25.00 23.73 -7.15
N LYS A 141 -25.83 22.70 -7.00
CA LYS A 141 -25.51 21.29 -6.70
C LYS A 141 -25.10 20.43 -7.92
N HIS A 142 -24.48 21.00 -8.96
CA HIS A 142 -24.20 20.24 -10.20
C HIS A 142 -22.88 20.66 -10.87
N LEU A 143 -22.04 19.70 -11.27
CA LEU A 143 -20.79 19.93 -12.02
C LEU A 143 -21.02 20.83 -13.26
N ALA A 144 -22.06 20.56 -14.06
CA ALA A 144 -22.36 21.40 -15.23
C ALA A 144 -22.73 22.87 -14.90
N ALA A 145 -23.00 23.19 -13.63
CA ALA A 145 -23.29 24.54 -13.16
C ALA A 145 -22.05 25.28 -12.62
N PHE A 146 -20.84 24.72 -12.77
CA PHE A 146 -19.56 25.34 -12.40
C PHE A 146 -19.51 26.79 -12.90
N GLY A 147 -19.66 27.72 -11.96
CA GLY A 147 -19.66 29.14 -12.23
C GLY A 147 -18.34 29.75 -11.80
N ASN A 148 -18.11 30.99 -12.24
CA ASN A 148 -17.02 31.83 -11.75
C ASN A 148 -17.35 32.35 -10.33
N LYS A 149 -17.91 31.53 -9.44
CA LYS A 149 -18.34 31.93 -8.08
C LYS A 149 -17.97 30.92 -6.99
N ASP A 150 -17.41 29.77 -7.35
CA ASP A 150 -17.10 28.69 -6.43
C ASP A 150 -15.68 28.82 -5.87
N TYR A 151 -15.48 28.39 -4.61
CA TYR A 151 -14.17 28.38 -3.97
C TYR A 151 -13.70 26.95 -3.71
N GLY A 152 -12.41 26.71 -3.92
CA GLY A 152 -11.74 25.45 -3.64
C GLY A 152 -10.80 25.57 -2.45
N ARG A 153 -10.75 24.50 -1.66
CA ARG A 153 -9.76 24.22 -0.62
C ARG A 153 -8.91 23.06 -1.06
N LEU A 154 -7.60 23.27 -1.17
CA LEU A 154 -6.63 22.23 -1.49
C LEU A 154 -5.77 21.94 -0.27
N THR A 155 -5.93 20.76 0.30
CA THR A 155 -5.06 20.22 1.34
C THR A 155 -3.96 19.40 0.71
N ILE A 156 -2.71 19.72 1.04
CA ILE A 156 -1.50 19.02 0.59
C ILE A 156 -0.82 18.43 1.83
N LYS A 157 -0.79 17.11 1.95
CA LYS A 157 -0.09 16.36 2.99
C LYS A 157 1.18 15.80 2.37
N TYR A 158 2.35 16.22 2.85
CA TYR A 158 3.62 15.72 2.33
C TYR A 158 3.97 14.38 2.97
N ASN A 159 4.23 13.39 2.13
CA ASN A 159 4.60 12.06 2.57
C ASN A 159 6.10 12.04 2.95
N PRO A 160 6.50 11.35 4.03
CA PRO A 160 7.92 11.11 4.31
C PRO A 160 8.65 10.54 3.10
N LEU A 161 9.81 11.12 2.78
CA LEU A 161 10.66 10.69 1.68
C LEU A 161 11.61 9.60 2.16
N TYR A 162 11.38 8.37 1.71
CA TYR A 162 12.29 7.26 1.96
C TYR A 162 13.29 7.13 0.81
N THR A 163 14.56 6.87 1.13
CA THR A 163 15.61 6.57 0.14
C THR A 163 15.94 5.07 0.11
N ILE A 164 15.51 4.32 1.11
CA ILE A 164 15.72 2.89 1.22
C ILE A 164 14.99 2.15 0.08
N PRO A 165 15.66 1.22 -0.63
CA PRO A 165 15.07 0.50 -1.75
C PRO A 165 13.76 -0.25 -1.43
N LEU A 166 13.64 -0.82 -0.23
CA LEU A 166 12.44 -1.54 0.22
C LEU A 166 11.18 -0.64 0.14
N ALA A 167 11.28 0.62 0.57
CA ALA A 167 10.17 1.58 0.49
C ALA A 167 9.77 1.96 -0.95
N LYS A 168 10.57 1.55 -1.95
CA LYS A 168 10.40 1.89 -3.37
C LYS A 168 10.27 0.65 -4.27
N ILE A 169 9.96 -0.52 -3.70
CA ILE A 169 9.85 -1.79 -4.44
C ILE A 169 8.91 -1.66 -5.64
N HIS A 170 7.77 -0.97 -5.50
CA HIS A 170 6.78 -0.77 -6.57
C HIS A 170 7.41 -0.28 -7.90
N SER A 171 8.46 0.55 -7.83
CA SER A 171 9.16 1.08 -9.01
C SER A 171 10.06 0.06 -9.72
N LYS A 172 10.34 -1.08 -9.08
CA LYS A 172 11.17 -2.18 -9.57
C LYS A 172 10.35 -3.38 -10.04
N VAL A 173 9.09 -3.47 -9.63
CA VAL A 173 8.16 -4.52 -10.06
C VAL A 173 7.99 -4.42 -11.58
N LYS A 174 8.29 -5.53 -12.27
CA LYS A 174 8.13 -5.60 -13.72
C LYS A 174 6.65 -5.71 -14.07
N VAL A 175 6.21 -4.86 -14.99
CA VAL A 175 4.91 -4.98 -15.65
C VAL A 175 5.01 -5.98 -16.78
N PHE A 176 4.07 -6.92 -16.83
CA PHE A 176 3.99 -7.94 -17.85
C PHE A 176 2.68 -7.79 -18.63
N ASP A 177 2.67 -8.23 -19.89
CA ASP A 177 1.46 -8.23 -20.73
C ASP A 177 0.33 -9.07 -20.12
N THR A 178 0.68 -10.09 -19.33
CA THR A 178 -0.25 -10.95 -18.59
C THR A 178 0.08 -10.93 -17.11
N ALA A 179 -0.95 -10.78 -16.27
CA ALA A 179 -0.83 -10.77 -14.81
C ALA A 179 -1.76 -11.82 -14.15
N PRO A 180 -1.56 -13.12 -14.41
CA PRO A 180 -2.46 -14.16 -13.93
C PRO A 180 -2.46 -14.26 -12.41
N LYS A 181 -3.65 -14.27 -11.79
CA LYS A 181 -3.82 -14.32 -10.32
C LYS A 181 -4.50 -15.64 -9.94
N TYR A 182 -3.70 -16.69 -9.80
CA TYR A 182 -4.23 -18.03 -9.52
C TYR A 182 -4.79 -18.13 -8.10
N LEU A 183 -6.07 -18.48 -8.00
CA LEU A 183 -6.75 -18.77 -6.74
C LEU A 183 -7.25 -20.21 -6.72
N LEU A 184 -7.07 -20.89 -5.59
CA LEU A 184 -7.76 -22.13 -5.27
C LEU A 184 -9.03 -21.78 -4.50
N ASN A 185 -10.18 -21.98 -5.12
CA ASN A 185 -11.48 -21.83 -4.48
C ASN A 185 -12.02 -23.19 -4.07
N ILE A 186 -12.43 -23.31 -2.81
CA ILE A 186 -12.97 -24.53 -2.21
C ILE A 186 -14.35 -24.20 -1.65
N LYS A 187 -15.39 -24.80 -2.23
CA LYS A 187 -16.72 -24.80 -1.61
C LYS A 187 -16.84 -26.07 -0.81
N SER A 188 -17.19 -25.97 0.48
CA SER A 188 -17.21 -27.15 1.35
C SER A 188 -18.36 -27.18 2.33
N TYR A 189 -18.72 -28.39 2.72
CA TYR A 189 -19.65 -28.69 3.78
C TYR A 189 -18.95 -29.62 4.78
N ASN A 190 -18.89 -29.20 6.05
CA ASN A 190 -18.29 -29.95 7.16
C ASN A 190 -16.90 -30.54 6.87
N SER A 191 -16.05 -29.83 6.13
CA SER A 191 -14.74 -30.31 5.70
C SER A 191 -13.62 -29.34 6.11
N VAL A 192 -12.42 -29.89 6.30
CA VAL A 192 -11.16 -29.17 6.53
C VAL A 192 -10.07 -29.76 5.64
N PHE A 193 -9.07 -28.97 5.30
CA PHE A 193 -8.11 -29.28 4.25
C PHE A 193 -6.66 -29.08 4.72
N ASP A 194 -5.82 -30.05 4.41
CA ASP A 194 -4.37 -29.84 4.31
C ASP A 194 -4.04 -29.62 2.83
N ILE A 195 -3.29 -28.57 2.52
CA ILE A 195 -3.01 -28.14 1.15
C ILE A 195 -1.51 -27.90 1.01
N SER A 196 -0.92 -28.49 -0.02
CA SER A 196 0.43 -28.15 -0.46
C SER A 196 0.48 -28.00 -1.98
N ILE A 197 1.36 -27.13 -2.45
CA ILE A 197 1.59 -26.86 -3.87
C ILE A 197 3.07 -27.06 -4.15
N ASN A 198 3.40 -27.93 -5.10
CA ASN A 198 4.79 -28.26 -5.45
C ASN A 198 5.65 -28.62 -4.22
N ASP A 199 5.07 -29.39 -3.30
CA ASP A 199 5.70 -29.79 -2.02
C ASP A 199 6.02 -28.60 -1.09
N VAL A 200 5.28 -27.51 -1.21
CA VAL A 200 5.28 -26.39 -0.27
C VAL A 200 3.94 -26.36 0.46
N ASN A 201 3.96 -26.47 1.79
CA ASN A 201 2.74 -26.40 2.59
C ASN A 201 2.11 -25.00 2.48
N VAL A 202 0.82 -24.96 2.15
CA VAL A 202 0.01 -23.74 2.06
C VAL A 202 -0.85 -23.59 3.31
N SER A 203 -1.47 -24.67 3.76
CA SER A 203 -2.32 -24.66 4.95
C SER A 203 -2.46 -26.04 5.58
N HIS A 204 -2.66 -26.08 6.89
CA HIS A 204 -2.96 -27.29 7.64
C HIS A 204 -4.32 -27.17 8.32
N ASN A 205 -5.17 -28.19 8.20
CA ASN A 205 -6.48 -28.27 8.84
C ASN A 205 -7.36 -27.01 8.66
N SER A 206 -7.29 -26.38 7.48
CA SER A 206 -7.96 -25.11 7.20
C SER A 206 -9.39 -25.33 6.70
N ASN A 207 -10.30 -24.43 7.06
CA ASN A 207 -11.64 -24.32 6.48
C ASN A 207 -11.80 -23.07 5.61
N SER A 208 -10.69 -22.43 5.20
CA SER A 208 -10.74 -21.31 4.26
C SER A 208 -11.28 -21.77 2.91
N GLU A 209 -12.09 -20.91 2.30
CA GLU A 209 -12.72 -21.16 1.00
C GLU A 209 -11.85 -20.68 -0.16
N SER A 210 -10.78 -19.92 0.10
CA SER A 210 -9.90 -19.39 -0.94
C SER A 210 -8.45 -19.33 -0.50
N PHE A 211 -7.53 -19.58 -1.43
CA PHE A 211 -6.08 -19.50 -1.24
C PHE A 211 -5.42 -18.89 -2.47
N SER A 212 -4.55 -17.90 -2.28
CA SER A 212 -3.67 -17.40 -3.34
C SER A 212 -2.56 -18.41 -3.63
N LEU A 213 -2.42 -18.80 -4.91
CA LEU A 213 -1.48 -19.84 -5.32
C LEU A 213 -0.19 -19.30 -5.91
N ASN A 214 -0.18 -18.06 -6.41
CA ASN A 214 0.97 -17.47 -7.13
C ASN A 214 2.26 -17.62 -6.33
N ASN A 215 2.17 -17.42 -5.02
CA ASN A 215 3.28 -17.64 -4.12
C ASN A 215 3.80 -19.08 -4.26
N TYR A 216 2.99 -20.10 -4.14
CA TYR A 216 3.49 -21.48 -4.01
C TYR A 216 3.80 -22.19 -5.34
N ILE A 217 3.59 -21.51 -6.47
CA ILE A 217 3.91 -22.03 -7.80
C ILE A 217 5.44 -21.91 -8.04
N THR A 218 6.09 -23.05 -8.30
CA THR A 218 7.55 -23.14 -8.44
C THR A 218 8.00 -23.36 -9.89
N GLY A 219 7.05 -23.46 -10.83
CA GLY A 219 7.32 -23.66 -12.24
C GLY A 219 6.04 -23.76 -13.09
N PRO A 220 6.19 -23.90 -14.42
CA PRO A 220 5.07 -23.89 -15.37
C PRO A 220 4.14 -25.08 -15.21
N ASN A 221 4.66 -26.23 -14.75
CA ASN A 221 3.84 -27.37 -14.39
C ASN A 221 3.75 -27.42 -12.88
N SER A 222 2.56 -27.23 -12.33
CA SER A 222 2.32 -27.20 -10.89
C SER A 222 1.38 -28.30 -10.45
N SER A 223 1.55 -28.73 -9.20
CA SER A 223 0.74 -29.78 -8.60
C SER A 223 0.25 -29.38 -7.23
N ILE A 224 -1.06 -29.49 -7.02
CA ILE A 224 -1.69 -29.34 -5.70
C ILE A 224 -1.92 -30.72 -5.12
N LYS A 225 -1.43 -30.95 -3.90
CA LYS A 225 -1.83 -32.09 -3.07
C LYS A 225 -2.79 -31.58 -2.00
N LEU A 226 -3.98 -32.16 -1.96
CA LEU A 226 -5.03 -31.78 -1.03
C LEU A 226 -5.53 -33.01 -0.27
N THR A 227 -5.57 -32.90 1.05
CA THR A 227 -6.15 -33.91 1.94
C THR A 227 -7.39 -33.33 2.61
N ALA A 228 -8.56 -33.73 2.15
CA ALA A 228 -9.84 -33.33 2.73
C ALA A 228 -10.25 -34.28 3.86
N LYS A 229 -10.62 -33.73 5.01
CA LYS A 229 -11.05 -34.46 6.21
C LYS A 229 -12.38 -33.92 6.70
N THR A 230 -13.16 -34.75 7.39
CA THR A 230 -14.36 -34.28 8.10
C THR A 230 -13.96 -33.35 9.24
N LYS A 231 -14.58 -32.16 9.31
CA LYS A 231 -14.35 -31.18 10.39
C LYS A 231 -14.91 -31.68 11.72
N ASP A 232 -16.21 -31.99 11.74
CA ASP A 232 -16.89 -32.57 12.91
C ASP A 232 -17.21 -34.05 12.68
N LYS A 233 -16.47 -34.90 13.41
CA LYS A 233 -16.61 -36.36 13.38
C LYS A 233 -17.83 -36.87 14.14
N SER A 234 -18.48 -36.01 14.95
CA SER A 234 -19.66 -36.35 15.73
C SER A 234 -20.95 -36.31 14.92
N ILE A 235 -20.93 -35.68 13.74
CA ILE A 235 -22.04 -35.69 12.78
C ILE A 235 -22.22 -37.13 12.28
N LYS A 236 -23.09 -37.87 12.99
CA LYS A 236 -23.59 -39.18 12.61
C LYS A 236 -24.89 -38.96 11.87
N LYS A 237 -25.05 -39.63 10.74
CA LYS A 237 -26.31 -39.67 10.00
C LYS A 237 -27.34 -40.41 10.86
N GLU A 238 -28.16 -39.68 11.61
CA GLU A 238 -29.28 -40.29 12.32
C GLU A 238 -30.33 -40.76 11.28
N PRO A 239 -30.98 -41.91 11.49
CA PRO A 239 -32.09 -42.33 10.64
C PRO A 239 -33.14 -41.20 10.58
N ASN A 240 -33.53 -40.79 9.37
CA ASN A 240 -34.51 -39.73 9.07
C ASN A 240 -34.07 -38.26 9.24
N THR A 241 -32.76 -37.99 9.30
CA THR A 241 -32.24 -36.61 9.21
C THR A 241 -31.63 -36.34 7.82
N TYR A 242 -31.95 -35.18 7.22
CA TYR A 242 -31.37 -34.71 5.95
C TYR A 242 -29.97 -34.12 6.17
N TYR A 243 -29.02 -34.90 6.69
CA TYR A 243 -27.61 -34.50 6.67
C TYR A 243 -26.96 -34.94 5.36
N GLU A 244 -26.47 -33.97 4.60
CA GLU A 244 -25.57 -34.23 3.48
C GLU A 244 -24.26 -34.84 4.00
N ASP A 245 -23.67 -35.76 3.24
CA ASP A 245 -22.33 -36.24 3.59
C ASP A 245 -21.35 -35.04 3.51
N PRO A 246 -20.35 -34.93 4.41
CA PRO A 246 -19.30 -33.93 4.30
C PRO A 246 -18.72 -33.96 2.89
N SER A 247 -18.61 -32.80 2.25
CA SER A 247 -18.29 -32.74 0.83
C SER A 247 -17.61 -31.44 0.46
N PHE A 248 -16.97 -31.44 -0.71
CA PHE A 248 -16.27 -30.27 -1.22
C PHE A 248 -16.22 -30.28 -2.74
N SER A 249 -16.10 -29.11 -3.36
CA SER A 249 -15.73 -28.95 -4.77
C SER A 249 -14.59 -27.93 -4.85
N ILE A 250 -13.75 -28.08 -5.87
CA ILE A 250 -12.53 -27.27 -6.02
C ILE A 250 -12.50 -26.65 -7.41
N GLN A 251 -12.14 -25.38 -7.47
CA GLN A 251 -11.79 -24.69 -8.71
C GLN A 251 -10.44 -24.00 -8.56
N ILE A 252 -9.57 -24.16 -9.55
CA ILE A 252 -8.41 -23.30 -9.76
C ILE A 252 -8.85 -22.27 -10.79
N ILE A 253 -8.86 -21.00 -10.42
CA ILE A 253 -9.25 -19.90 -11.31
C ILE A 253 -8.09 -18.94 -11.51
N ASP A 254 -8.01 -18.32 -12.68
CA ASP A 254 -7.28 -17.07 -12.83
C ASP A 254 -8.24 -15.92 -12.48
N ASN A 255 -8.01 -15.29 -11.34
CA ASN A 255 -8.87 -14.21 -10.85
C ASN A 255 -8.76 -12.92 -11.70
N SER A 256 -7.74 -12.79 -12.55
CA SER A 256 -7.60 -11.65 -13.45
C SER A 256 -8.54 -11.75 -14.66
N THR A 257 -8.68 -12.94 -15.24
CA THR A 257 -9.53 -13.21 -16.41
C THR A 257 -10.88 -13.86 -16.05
N LYS A 258 -11.02 -14.33 -14.80
CA LYS A 258 -12.12 -15.17 -14.31
C LYS A 258 -12.24 -16.54 -14.97
N GLU A 259 -11.20 -16.97 -15.68
CA GLU A 259 -11.17 -18.28 -16.33
C GLU A 259 -10.92 -19.41 -15.34
N VAL A 260 -11.62 -20.54 -15.53
CA VAL A 260 -11.40 -21.76 -14.77
C VAL A 260 -10.28 -22.56 -15.42
N VAL A 261 -9.15 -22.68 -14.71
CA VAL A 261 -7.98 -23.44 -15.14
C VAL A 261 -8.20 -24.94 -14.92
N LYS A 262 -8.82 -25.28 -13.80
CA LYS A 262 -9.10 -26.66 -13.40
C LYS A 262 -10.30 -26.72 -12.47
N GLU A 263 -11.10 -27.77 -12.57
CA GLU A 263 -12.23 -28.00 -11.70
C GLU A 263 -12.27 -29.47 -11.25
N ILE A 264 -12.62 -29.66 -9.98
CA ILE A 264 -13.02 -30.95 -9.41
C ILE A 264 -14.43 -30.78 -8.89
N GLU A 265 -15.36 -31.55 -9.46
CA GLU A 265 -16.76 -31.57 -9.06
C GLU A 265 -16.94 -32.02 -7.59
N LYS A 266 -18.16 -31.86 -7.08
CA LYS A 266 -18.51 -32.20 -5.70
C LYS A 266 -18.08 -33.62 -5.35
N THR A 267 -17.17 -33.72 -4.39
CA THR A 267 -16.60 -34.95 -3.85
C THR A 267 -17.05 -35.12 -2.40
N SER A 268 -17.57 -36.29 -2.04
CA SER A 268 -18.02 -36.61 -0.67
C SER A 268 -16.94 -37.34 0.13
N ILE A 269 -16.79 -36.99 1.40
CA ILE A 269 -15.95 -37.65 2.39
C ILE A 269 -16.83 -38.66 3.14
N ARG A 270 -16.72 -39.93 2.75
CA ARG A 270 -17.56 -41.00 3.34
C ARG A 270 -16.89 -41.62 4.55
N ASN A 271 -17.69 -41.93 5.57
CA ASN A 271 -17.25 -42.64 6.79
C ASN A 271 -16.06 -41.98 7.52
N ASN A 272 -15.91 -40.66 7.41
CA ASN A 272 -14.77 -39.91 7.96
C ASN A 272 -13.39 -40.38 7.45
N ILE A 273 -13.33 -41.04 6.30
CA ILE A 273 -12.08 -41.44 5.66
C ILE A 273 -11.55 -40.25 4.85
N PRO A 274 -10.34 -39.74 5.13
CA PRO A 274 -9.78 -38.62 4.39
C PRO A 274 -9.67 -38.90 2.89
N VAL A 275 -10.01 -37.90 2.07
CA VAL A 275 -9.86 -37.95 0.61
C VAL A 275 -8.56 -37.25 0.24
N ASN A 276 -7.65 -37.97 -0.44
CA ASN A 276 -6.40 -37.42 -0.94
C ASN A 276 -6.52 -37.18 -2.44
N LEU A 277 -6.32 -35.93 -2.88
CA LEU A 277 -6.32 -35.54 -4.28
C LEU A 277 -4.95 -35.00 -4.67
N LYS A 278 -4.56 -35.32 -5.90
CA LYS A 278 -3.45 -34.68 -6.61
C LYS A 278 -4.00 -34.02 -7.86
N ILE A 279 -3.83 -32.72 -7.99
CA ILE A 279 -4.37 -31.91 -9.08
C ILE A 279 -3.21 -31.25 -9.80
N ASP A 280 -2.94 -31.69 -11.03
CA ASP A 280 -1.91 -31.11 -11.88
C ASP A 280 -2.52 -30.02 -12.79
N PHE A 281 -1.87 -28.86 -12.89
CA PHE A 281 -2.28 -27.73 -13.72
C PHE A 281 -1.06 -26.99 -14.28
N ASN A 282 -1.27 -26.28 -15.40
CA ASN A 282 -0.22 -25.48 -16.02
C ASN A 282 -0.39 -24.01 -15.61
N SER A 283 0.68 -23.41 -15.12
CA SER A 283 0.79 -22.00 -14.79
C SER A 283 1.46 -21.24 -15.94
N THR A 284 0.94 -20.06 -16.25
CA THR A 284 1.52 -19.09 -17.18
C THR A 284 2.12 -17.90 -16.46
N LEU A 285 2.54 -18.07 -15.19
CA LEU A 285 3.23 -17.00 -14.45
C LEU A 285 4.48 -16.57 -15.22
N PRO A 286 4.67 -15.26 -15.46
CA PRO A 286 5.85 -14.74 -16.14
C PRO A 286 7.08 -14.66 -15.23
N TYR A 287 6.90 -14.90 -13.92
CA TYR A 287 7.93 -14.82 -12.90
C TYR A 287 7.82 -15.99 -11.92
N TYR A 288 8.97 -16.57 -11.55
CA TYR A 288 9.09 -17.57 -10.49
C TYR A 288 10.18 -17.12 -9.51
N PRO A 289 9.92 -17.14 -8.19
CA PRO A 289 10.90 -16.73 -7.19
C PRO A 289 12.26 -17.41 -7.28
N GLU A 290 13.29 -16.66 -6.90
CA GLU A 290 14.70 -17.05 -6.94
C GLU A 290 14.98 -18.28 -6.09
N ALA A 291 14.27 -18.46 -4.97
CA ALA A 291 14.47 -19.62 -4.12
C ALA A 291 14.10 -20.94 -4.83
N TRP A 292 13.13 -20.92 -5.75
CA TRP A 292 12.72 -22.09 -6.51
C TRP A 292 13.70 -22.43 -7.62
N THR A 293 14.13 -21.40 -8.34
CA THR A 293 14.95 -21.52 -9.54
C THR A 293 16.41 -21.73 -9.18
N ASN A 294 16.92 -20.97 -8.20
CA ASN A 294 18.34 -20.84 -7.84
C ASN A 294 18.67 -21.22 -6.39
N GLY A 295 17.74 -21.87 -5.67
CA GLY A 295 17.99 -22.43 -4.34
C GLY A 295 18.83 -23.71 -4.34
N THR A 296 19.66 -23.87 -3.31
CA THR A 296 20.45 -25.09 -3.04
C THR A 296 19.62 -26.09 -2.23
N ASP A 297 19.71 -27.39 -2.53
CA ASP A 297 19.10 -28.43 -1.70
C ASP A 297 19.81 -28.54 -0.34
N LEU A 298 19.06 -28.27 0.73
CA LEU A 298 19.55 -28.14 2.09
C LEU A 298 19.53 -29.43 2.91
N ARG A 299 18.97 -30.54 2.38
CA ARG A 299 18.77 -31.78 3.15
C ARG A 299 20.06 -32.40 3.68
N ASN A 300 21.18 -32.12 3.02
CA ASN A 300 22.50 -32.63 3.41
C ASN A 300 23.39 -31.57 4.07
N ASN A 301 22.86 -30.38 4.37
CA ASN A 301 23.61 -29.28 4.98
C ASN A 301 23.77 -29.54 6.49
N LYS A 302 25.01 -29.75 6.94
CA LYS A 302 25.31 -30.14 8.33
C LYS A 302 25.23 -28.97 9.33
N ASP A 303 25.49 -27.75 8.88
CA ASP A 303 25.51 -26.53 9.70
C ASP A 303 24.18 -25.77 9.64
N LEU A 304 23.12 -26.38 9.10
CA LEU A 304 21.88 -25.69 8.77
C LEU A 304 21.21 -25.03 9.98
N LYS A 305 21.16 -25.73 11.12
CA LYS A 305 20.59 -25.18 12.36
C LYS A 305 21.37 -23.96 12.84
N GLU A 306 22.70 -23.98 12.74
CA GLU A 306 23.56 -22.86 13.11
C GLU A 306 23.33 -21.67 12.19
N LYS A 307 23.22 -21.90 10.87
CA LYS A 307 22.89 -20.86 9.89
C LYS A 307 21.53 -20.21 10.17
N VAL A 308 20.51 -21.00 10.53
CA VAL A 308 19.17 -20.50 10.90
C VAL A 308 19.26 -19.57 12.11
N ILE A 309 19.92 -20.02 13.19
CA ILE A 309 20.10 -19.21 14.41
C ILE A 309 20.87 -17.93 14.10
N ALA A 310 21.91 -18.01 13.28
CA ALA A 310 22.71 -16.86 12.88
C ALA A 310 21.88 -15.82 12.11
N LEU A 311 21.02 -16.24 11.18
CA LEU A 311 20.13 -15.35 10.43
C LEU A 311 19.15 -14.62 11.36
N TYR A 312 18.44 -15.34 12.23
CA TYR A 312 17.49 -14.71 13.16
C TYR A 312 18.18 -13.84 14.21
N THR A 313 19.40 -14.19 14.61
CA THR A 313 20.24 -13.36 15.50
C THR A 313 20.66 -12.07 14.80
N LYS A 314 21.08 -12.14 13.52
CA LYS A 314 21.39 -10.99 12.67
C LYS A 314 20.17 -10.06 12.55
N LEU A 315 18.99 -10.62 12.30
CA LEU A 315 17.73 -9.87 12.28
C LEU A 315 17.44 -9.18 13.62
N GLY A 316 17.47 -9.92 14.73
CA GLY A 316 17.22 -9.35 16.05
C GLY A 316 18.18 -8.22 16.41
N ASN A 317 19.46 -8.36 16.06
CA ASN A 317 20.47 -7.32 16.27
C ASN A 317 20.20 -6.08 15.41
N ALA A 318 19.87 -6.25 14.12
CA ALA A 318 19.50 -5.14 13.24
C ALA A 318 18.30 -4.36 13.81
N ILE A 319 17.32 -5.08 14.34
CA ILE A 319 16.14 -4.47 14.95
C ILE A 319 16.50 -3.63 16.18
N LEU A 320 17.26 -4.20 17.12
CA LEU A 320 17.65 -3.46 18.33
C LEU A 320 18.58 -2.26 18.05
N ALA A 321 19.33 -2.32 16.96
CA ALA A 321 20.22 -1.25 16.54
C ALA A 321 19.50 -0.14 15.75
N ASN A 322 18.20 -0.30 15.42
CA ASN A 322 17.49 0.53 14.45
C ASN A 322 18.23 0.62 13.09
N ASP A 323 18.85 -0.48 12.66
CA ASP A 323 19.64 -0.54 11.42
C ASP A 323 18.73 -0.74 10.20
N GLU A 324 18.23 0.36 9.67
CA GLU A 324 17.35 0.41 8.49
C GLU A 324 17.96 -0.30 7.27
N GLN A 325 19.27 -0.18 7.06
CA GLN A 325 19.94 -0.80 5.91
C GLN A 325 20.01 -2.32 6.07
N ALA A 326 20.31 -2.81 7.26
CA ALA A 326 20.29 -4.25 7.52
C ALA A 326 18.88 -4.86 7.39
N ILE A 327 17.83 -4.13 7.79
CA ILE A 327 16.43 -4.55 7.55
C ILE A 327 16.13 -4.62 6.07
N ASN A 328 16.48 -3.56 5.31
CA ASN A 328 16.36 -3.56 3.86
C ASN A 328 17.04 -4.80 3.26
N ASP A 329 18.30 -5.08 3.62
CA ASP A 329 19.06 -6.18 3.02
C ASP A 329 18.48 -7.57 3.36
N LEU A 330 17.88 -7.72 4.54
CA LEU A 330 17.25 -8.96 5.00
C LEU A 330 15.91 -9.23 4.33
N PHE A 331 15.09 -8.19 4.09
CA PHE A 331 13.70 -8.35 3.62
C PHE A 331 13.47 -7.93 2.17
N TYR A 332 14.37 -7.18 1.54
CA TYR A 332 14.17 -6.65 0.18
C TYR A 332 13.78 -7.73 -0.82
N GLN A 333 14.49 -8.87 -0.85
CA GLN A 333 14.16 -9.95 -1.78
C GLN A 333 12.77 -10.54 -1.51
N LYS A 334 12.43 -10.76 -0.24
CA LYS A 334 11.12 -11.31 0.16
C LYS A 334 10.00 -10.39 -0.34
N ASP A 335 10.08 -9.11 0.00
CA ASP A 335 9.00 -8.16 -0.28
C ASP A 335 8.92 -7.83 -1.77
N PHE A 336 10.08 -7.74 -2.46
CA PHE A 336 10.13 -7.63 -3.91
C PHE A 336 9.44 -8.80 -4.60
N GLU A 337 9.72 -10.04 -4.18
CA GLU A 337 9.11 -11.21 -4.81
C GLU A 337 7.62 -11.33 -4.53
N MET A 338 7.16 -10.92 -3.35
CA MET A 338 5.73 -10.87 -3.01
C MET A 338 5.00 -9.88 -3.93
N GLN A 339 5.46 -8.62 -4.01
CA GLN A 339 4.84 -7.64 -4.91
C GLN A 339 4.97 -8.04 -6.40
N GLN A 340 6.08 -8.64 -6.80
CA GLN A 340 6.27 -9.11 -8.17
C GLN A 340 5.30 -10.22 -8.56
N LEU A 341 4.96 -11.12 -7.64
CA LEU A 341 4.01 -12.22 -7.85
C LEU A 341 2.55 -11.79 -7.78
N ASP A 342 2.25 -10.74 -7.01
CA ASP A 342 0.92 -10.15 -6.91
C ASP A 342 0.66 -9.10 -8.00
N PHE A 343 1.69 -8.80 -8.80
CA PHE A 343 1.72 -7.73 -9.82
C PHE A 343 1.35 -6.38 -9.21
N ASP A 344 1.82 -6.15 -7.98
CA ASP A 344 1.53 -4.95 -7.23
C ASP A 344 2.55 -3.85 -7.58
N THR A 345 2.08 -2.84 -8.31
CA THR A 345 2.86 -1.64 -8.62
C THR A 345 2.42 -0.43 -7.78
N ASN A 346 1.61 -0.64 -6.74
CA ASN A 346 1.14 0.43 -5.88
C ASN A 346 2.23 0.84 -4.88
N PHE A 347 2.63 2.12 -4.92
CA PHE A 347 3.62 2.65 -3.99
C PHE A 347 3.14 2.63 -2.53
N GLU A 348 1.82 2.74 -2.29
CA GLU A 348 1.26 2.70 -0.94
C GLU A 348 1.54 1.35 -0.27
N THR A 349 1.49 0.23 -1.02
CA THR A 349 1.81 -1.09 -0.48
C THR A 349 3.26 -1.13 0.02
N ALA A 350 4.23 -0.78 -0.85
CA ALA A 350 5.65 -0.78 -0.49
C ALA A 350 5.96 0.16 0.69
N ARG A 351 5.26 1.29 0.76
CA ARG A 351 5.38 2.26 1.84
C ARG A 351 4.84 1.71 3.16
N ASN A 352 3.64 1.14 3.15
CA ASN A 352 3.00 0.58 4.34
C ASN A 352 3.81 -0.59 4.91
N GLU A 353 4.37 -1.44 4.04
CA GLU A 353 5.28 -2.51 4.44
C GLU A 353 6.55 -1.96 5.09
N TRP A 354 7.17 -0.93 4.50
CA TRP A 354 8.33 -0.27 5.10
C TRP A 354 8.03 0.38 6.46
N GLU A 355 6.92 1.10 6.55
CA GLU A 355 6.49 1.75 7.79
C GLU A 355 6.13 0.74 8.88
N ALA A 356 5.64 -0.45 8.51
CA ALA A 356 5.49 -1.56 9.45
C ALA A 356 6.84 -1.96 10.05
N TYR A 357 7.91 -2.09 9.24
CA TYR A 357 9.25 -2.37 9.78
C TYR A 357 9.78 -1.24 10.65
N LEU A 358 9.61 0.04 10.26
CA LEU A 358 10.01 1.18 11.09
C LEU A 358 9.31 1.14 12.45
N SER A 359 8.03 0.77 12.49
CA SER A 359 7.29 0.58 13.74
C SER A 359 7.91 -0.54 14.59
N ILE A 360 8.34 -1.66 13.98
CA ILE A 360 9.05 -2.74 14.70
C ILE A 360 10.36 -2.24 15.30
N LEU A 361 11.16 -1.51 14.51
CA LEU A 361 12.45 -0.93 14.94
C LEU A 361 12.26 -0.05 16.18
N LEU A 362 11.37 0.95 16.06
CA LEU A 362 11.15 1.96 17.10
C LEU A 362 10.59 1.40 18.41
N ASN A 363 9.80 0.33 18.35
CA ASN A 363 9.08 -0.19 19.52
C ASN A 363 9.76 -1.38 20.20
N THR A 364 10.74 -2.03 19.56
CA THR A 364 11.39 -3.23 20.11
C THR A 364 12.57 -2.86 21.00
N TYR A 365 12.57 -3.32 22.25
CA TYR A 365 13.71 -3.15 23.17
C TYR A 365 14.44 -4.47 23.48
N LYS A 366 13.88 -5.61 23.07
CA LYS A 366 14.48 -6.94 23.30
C LYS A 366 14.01 -7.92 22.23
N TYR A 367 14.88 -8.87 21.88
CA TYR A 367 14.48 -10.08 21.14
C TYR A 367 14.94 -11.36 21.85
N THR A 368 14.34 -12.48 21.47
CA THR A 368 14.84 -13.83 21.76
C THR A 368 14.76 -14.72 20.53
N VAL A 369 15.71 -15.63 20.38
CA VAL A 369 15.75 -16.61 19.29
C VAL A 369 15.59 -18.03 19.86
N ALA A 370 14.75 -18.84 19.22
CA ALA A 370 14.56 -20.26 19.55
C ALA A 370 15.86 -21.05 19.34
N LYS A 371 16.17 -21.96 20.27
CA LYS A 371 17.38 -22.80 20.18
C LYS A 371 17.06 -24.25 19.84
N ASP A 372 15.85 -24.70 20.17
CA ASP A 372 15.38 -26.03 19.80
C ASP A 372 14.21 -25.90 18.82
N PHE A 373 14.40 -26.48 17.63
CA PHE A 373 13.45 -26.41 16.54
C PHE A 373 13.61 -27.58 15.59
N GLU A 374 12.53 -27.87 14.86
CA GLU A 374 12.49 -28.76 13.72
C GLU A 374 12.58 -27.99 12.41
N ILE A 375 13.14 -28.64 11.40
CA ILE A 375 13.26 -28.11 10.04
C ILE A 375 12.40 -28.98 9.14
N GLU A 376 11.42 -28.35 8.49
CA GLU A 376 10.67 -28.95 7.40
C GLU A 376 11.27 -28.55 6.06
N PHE A 377 11.57 -29.54 5.22
CA PHE A 377 12.10 -29.34 3.87
C PHE A 377 10.97 -29.30 2.85
N ASN A 378 10.91 -28.20 2.10
CA ASN A 378 9.90 -27.94 1.09
C ASN A 378 10.56 -27.82 -0.31
N ALA A 379 9.76 -27.95 -1.37
CA ALA A 379 10.20 -27.77 -2.76
C ALA A 379 11.50 -28.54 -3.12
N GLY A 380 11.52 -29.85 -2.83
CA GLY A 380 12.68 -30.69 -3.10
C GLY A 380 13.92 -30.39 -2.24
N GLY A 381 13.74 -29.75 -1.08
CA GLY A 381 14.81 -29.42 -0.14
C GLY A 381 15.43 -28.04 -0.35
N LYS A 382 14.96 -27.27 -1.35
CA LYS A 382 15.46 -25.91 -1.63
C LYS A 382 14.96 -24.86 -0.64
N LEU A 383 13.80 -25.12 -0.05
CA LEU A 383 13.24 -24.30 1.00
C LEU A 383 13.21 -25.04 2.32
N ILE A 384 13.32 -24.26 3.39
CA ILE A 384 13.04 -24.73 4.73
C ILE A 384 12.01 -23.84 5.42
N TYR A 385 11.20 -24.46 6.26
CA TYR A 385 10.42 -23.78 7.29
C TYR A 385 10.81 -24.35 8.64
N THR A 386 10.77 -23.52 9.68
CA THR A 386 11.25 -23.88 11.01
C THR A 386 10.12 -23.87 12.01
N TYR A 387 9.99 -24.94 12.79
CA TYR A 387 9.02 -25.06 13.87
C TYR A 387 9.73 -25.02 15.20
N ALA A 388 9.65 -23.89 15.89
CA ALA A 388 10.22 -23.73 17.22
C ALA A 388 9.56 -24.69 18.22
N LYS A 389 10.37 -25.29 19.09
CA LYS A 389 9.91 -26.20 20.16
C LYS A 389 10.00 -25.58 21.54
N ASP A 390 11.02 -24.75 21.76
CA ASP A 390 11.27 -24.06 23.04
C ASP A 390 10.63 -22.66 23.11
N LYS A 391 9.98 -22.23 22.02
CA LYS A 391 9.33 -20.92 21.82
C LYS A 391 8.10 -21.07 20.91
N SER A 392 7.29 -20.02 20.82
CA SER A 392 6.19 -19.96 19.83
C SER A 392 6.74 -19.89 18.40
N ASP A 393 7.83 -19.13 18.21
CA ASP A 393 8.43 -18.84 16.91
C ASP A 393 9.95 -18.75 17.00
N MET A 394 10.64 -18.75 15.85
CA MET A 394 12.10 -18.68 15.81
C MET A 394 12.63 -17.36 16.35
N ILE A 395 11.95 -16.24 16.09
CA ILE A 395 12.26 -14.95 16.70
C ILE A 395 11.03 -14.37 17.36
N ILE A 396 11.24 -13.84 18.55
CA ILE A 396 10.25 -13.12 19.33
C ILE A 396 10.81 -11.74 19.63
N LEU A 397 10.10 -10.70 19.20
CA LEU A 397 10.40 -9.30 19.45
C LEU A 397 9.49 -8.77 20.57
N THR A 398 10.08 -8.10 21.55
CA THR A 398 9.36 -7.58 22.71
C THR A 398 9.50 -6.05 22.78
N GLY A 399 8.36 -5.38 22.88
CA GLY A 399 8.22 -3.94 23.03
C GLY A 399 7.23 -3.57 24.13
N LYS A 400 7.02 -2.26 24.37
CA LYS A 400 6.06 -1.81 25.38
C LYS A 400 4.63 -1.98 24.84
N GLY A 401 3.87 -2.93 25.39
CA GLY A 401 2.52 -3.27 24.90
C GLY A 401 2.53 -3.95 23.53
N TYR A 402 3.69 -4.45 23.10
CA TYR A 402 3.93 -5.01 21.78
C TYR A 402 4.66 -6.33 21.89
N HIS A 403 4.17 -7.34 21.17
CA HIS A 403 4.80 -8.64 21.03
C HIS A 403 4.58 -9.12 19.61
N ASN A 404 5.66 -9.39 18.89
CA ASN A 404 5.58 -9.90 17.53
C ASN A 404 6.51 -11.10 17.41
N ALA A 405 5.97 -12.18 16.88
CA ALA A 405 6.64 -13.45 16.78
C ALA A 405 6.36 -13.97 15.39
N PHE A 406 7.41 -14.37 14.68
CA PHE A 406 7.25 -14.81 13.31
C PHE A 406 8.35 -15.78 12.88
N ASN A 407 7.98 -16.61 11.92
CA ASN A 407 8.79 -17.60 11.23
C ASN A 407 8.62 -17.37 9.74
N ASN A 408 9.73 -17.33 9.01
CA ASN A 408 9.72 -17.18 7.56
C ASN A 408 10.20 -18.47 6.89
N PHE A 409 9.83 -18.67 5.63
CA PHE A 409 10.57 -19.62 4.81
C PHE A 409 11.99 -19.09 4.55
N LEU A 410 12.95 -20.00 4.46
CA LEU A 410 14.35 -19.65 4.23
C LEU A 410 14.90 -20.47 3.07
N TYR A 411 15.86 -19.90 2.37
CA TYR A 411 16.60 -20.61 1.33
C TYR A 411 18.07 -20.22 1.32
N LEU A 412 18.90 -21.08 0.74
CA LEU A 412 20.30 -20.77 0.48
C LEU A 412 20.49 -20.56 -1.03
N PRO A 413 20.76 -19.31 -1.47
CA PRO A 413 21.08 -19.05 -2.86
C PRO A 413 22.31 -19.86 -3.30
N LYS A 414 22.30 -20.34 -4.55
CA LYS A 414 23.45 -21.07 -5.11
C LYS A 414 24.71 -20.21 -5.06
N GLY A 415 25.78 -20.75 -4.48
CA GLY A 415 27.06 -20.04 -4.30
C GLY A 415 27.11 -19.07 -3.11
N SER A 416 26.03 -18.97 -2.32
CA SER A 416 26.01 -18.23 -1.05
C SER A 416 26.34 -19.15 0.14
N ASN A 417 26.86 -18.56 1.22
CA ASN A 417 26.99 -19.21 2.53
C ASN A 417 25.95 -18.72 3.55
N GLU A 418 25.18 -17.69 3.21
CA GLU A 418 24.16 -17.09 4.07
C GLU A 418 22.75 -17.46 3.58
N LEU A 419 21.91 -17.88 4.52
CA LEU A 419 20.47 -18.05 4.29
C LEU A 419 19.82 -16.69 4.06
N LYS A 420 18.79 -16.68 3.21
CA LYS A 420 17.92 -15.52 2.98
C LYS A 420 16.50 -15.82 3.41
N ILE A 421 15.84 -14.78 3.90
CA ILE A 421 14.40 -14.80 4.19
C ILE A 421 13.64 -14.77 2.86
N ILE A 422 12.65 -15.63 2.73
CA ILE A 422 11.66 -15.59 1.68
C ILE A 422 10.33 -15.91 2.34
N ARG A 423 9.34 -15.03 2.24
CA ARG A 423 7.97 -15.22 2.74
C ARG A 423 7.76 -15.47 4.23
#